data_AF-A0AAJ5WLB7-F1
#
_entry.id   AF-A0AAJ5WLB7-F1
#
_cell.length_a   1.000
_cell.length_b   1.000
_cell.length_c   1.000
_cell.angle_alpha   90.00
_cell.angle_beta   90.00
_cell.angle_gamma   90.00
#
_symmetry.space_group_name_H-M   'P 1'
#
loop_
_entity.id
_entity.type
_entity.pdbx_description
1 polymer ?
#
loop_
_entity_poly.entity_id
_entity_poly.type
_entity_poly.pdbx_seq_one_letter_code
_entity_poly.pdbx_strand_id
1 'polypeptide(L)'
;MQQIYKPGIASLLVLLTKLSMAQMSVTPYVFNASGGSYGNVNGYFQFEWSIGELTIVDPFANADSTLTVMNGVLQPCTDKLGRTPQMLIFSPMDYKLFPNPTKGRFELDFFVRETGRMELQLTDLSGKVLEKRTYEYKGCCRIEHFDITTHPDGMYFVIATLYPDGKRPGDNQQVVRHSGFKVFKTSGGQ
;
A
#
# COMPACT_ATOMS: atom_id res chain seq x y z
N MET A 1 65.60 5.23 54.45
CA MET A 1 64.17 5.54 54.23
C MET A 1 64.07 6.83 53.43
N GLN A 2 63.58 6.79 52.19
CA GLN A 2 62.65 7.76 51.60
C GLN A 2 62.40 7.33 50.15
N GLN A 3 61.29 6.61 49.98
CA GLN A 3 60.79 6.11 48.72
C GLN A 3 60.19 7.31 47.98
N ILE A 4 60.89 7.82 46.96
CA ILE A 4 60.44 8.94 46.14
C ILE A 4 59.36 8.43 45.18
N TYR A 5 58.12 8.28 45.67
CA TYR A 5 56.97 8.16 44.79
C TYR A 5 56.74 9.53 44.15
N LYS A 6 57.17 9.69 42.89
CA LYS A 6 56.92 10.91 42.13
C LYS A 6 55.40 11.08 41.94
N PRO A 7 54.76 12.12 42.50
CA PRO A 7 53.31 12.31 42.40
C PRO A 7 52.84 12.47 40.94
N GLY A 8 53.73 12.85 40.03
CA GLY A 8 53.45 12.93 38.59
C GLY A 8 53.17 11.58 37.91
N ILE A 9 53.77 10.48 38.37
CA ILE A 9 53.56 9.15 37.75
C ILE A 9 52.18 8.61 38.15
N ALA A 10 51.79 8.75 39.42
CA ALA A 10 50.46 8.37 39.88
C ALA A 10 49.37 9.22 39.20
N SER A 11 49.62 10.53 39.03
CA SER A 11 48.69 11.42 38.34
C SER A 11 48.57 11.09 36.84
N LEU A 12 49.68 10.73 36.18
CA LEU A 12 49.68 10.29 34.79
C LEU A 12 48.95 8.95 34.60
N LEU A 13 49.11 8.00 35.53
CA LEU A 13 48.41 6.71 35.50
C LEU A 13 46.89 6.88 35.72
N VAL A 14 46.48 7.82 36.58
CA VAL A 14 45.06 8.16 36.79
C VAL A 14 44.47 8.92 35.59
N LEU A 15 45.28 9.69 34.86
CA LEU A 15 44.84 10.35 33.62
C LEU A 15 44.68 9.35 32.47
N LEU A 16 45.57 8.34 32.39
CA LEU A 16 45.52 7.28 31.37
C LEU A 16 44.33 6.32 31.56
N THR A 17 43.85 6.09 32.78
CA THR A 17 42.66 5.25 33.02
C THR A 17 41.33 5.94 32.67
N LYS A 18 41.31 7.27 32.53
CA LYS A 18 40.13 8.03 32.06
C LYS A 18 39.96 7.97 30.54
N LEU A 19 41.02 7.70 29.78
CA LEU A 19 41.01 7.65 28.31
C LEU A 19 40.46 6.31 27.75
N SER A 20 40.43 5.24 28.56
CA SER A 20 39.92 3.93 28.17
C SER A 20 38.41 3.74 28.37
N MET A 21 37.69 4.79 28.80
CA MET A 21 36.22 4.80 28.90
C MET A 21 35.55 5.56 27.74
N ALA A 22 36.09 5.45 26.53
CA ALA A 22 35.30 5.74 25.34
C ALA A 22 34.28 4.60 25.19
N GLN A 23 33.10 4.76 25.80
CA GLN A 23 31.98 3.83 25.61
C GLN A 23 31.67 3.72 24.12
N MET A 24 31.61 2.48 23.62
CA MET A 24 31.06 2.19 22.30
C MET A 24 29.56 2.48 22.35
N SER A 25 29.13 3.57 21.71
CA SER A 25 27.71 3.87 21.52
C SER A 25 27.15 2.88 20.49
N VAL A 26 26.57 1.78 20.95
CA VAL A 26 25.79 0.89 20.09
C VAL A 26 24.43 1.56 19.89
N THR A 27 24.24 2.20 18.74
CA THR A 27 22.91 2.68 18.34
C THR A 27 22.18 1.52 17.67
N PRO A 28 21.13 0.95 18.30
CA PRO A 28 20.43 -0.18 17.71
C PRO A 28 19.64 0.28 16.47
N TYR A 29 19.81 -0.43 15.36
CA TYR A 29 18.97 -0.33 14.17
C TYR A 29 18.30 -1.68 13.90
N VAL A 30 17.05 -1.65 13.43
CA VAL A 30 16.25 -2.85 13.16
C VAL A 30 16.09 -3.00 11.65
N PHE A 31 16.48 -4.16 11.10
CA PHE A 31 16.22 -4.51 9.70
C PHE A 31 14.95 -5.33 9.61
N ASN A 32 14.11 -5.03 8.63
CA ASN A 32 12.95 -5.86 8.33
C ASN A 32 13.43 -7.18 7.71
N ALA A 33 13.46 -8.25 8.51
CA ALA A 33 13.91 -9.58 8.11
C ALA A 33 12.81 -10.36 7.37
N SER A 34 11.54 -10.02 7.60
CA SER A 34 10.41 -10.64 6.92
C SER A 34 9.15 -9.79 7.10
N GLY A 35 8.26 -9.78 6.11
CA GLY A 35 6.98 -9.10 6.23
C GLY A 35 5.96 -9.68 5.29
N GLY A 36 4.72 -9.25 5.45
CA GLY A 36 3.62 -9.69 4.60
C GLY A 36 2.40 -8.82 4.79
N SER A 37 1.46 -9.00 3.87
CA SER A 37 0.11 -8.46 4.00
C SER A 37 -0.89 -9.58 3.77
N TYR A 38 -1.97 -9.55 4.52
CA TYR A 38 -3.14 -10.41 4.35
C TYR A 38 -4.36 -9.52 4.21
N GLY A 39 -4.98 -9.55 3.02
CA GLY A 39 -6.28 -8.93 2.78
C GLY A 39 -7.37 -9.98 2.82
N ASN A 40 -8.40 -9.78 3.65
CA ASN A 40 -9.59 -10.61 3.56
C ASN A 40 -10.34 -10.31 2.25
N VAL A 41 -10.48 -11.32 1.39
CA VAL A 41 -11.19 -11.20 0.10
C VAL A 41 -12.68 -10.94 0.26
N ASN A 42 -13.25 -11.26 1.42
CA ASN A 42 -14.67 -11.16 1.75
C ASN A 42 -14.98 -10.08 2.82
N GLY A 43 -14.05 -9.15 3.09
CA GLY A 43 -14.30 -8.10 4.08
C GLY A 43 -13.30 -6.98 4.05
N TYR A 44 -13.53 -5.93 4.83
CA TYR A 44 -12.76 -4.69 4.78
C TYR A 44 -11.36 -4.75 5.39
N PHE A 45 -11.07 -5.75 6.21
CA PHE A 45 -9.82 -5.81 6.97
C PHE A 45 -8.62 -6.23 6.12
N GLN A 46 -7.54 -5.47 6.24
CA GLN A 46 -6.21 -5.80 5.76
C GLN A 46 -5.26 -5.77 6.96
N PHE A 47 -4.44 -6.81 7.07
CA PHE A 47 -3.42 -6.94 8.08
C PHE A 47 -2.07 -6.86 7.40
N GLU A 48 -1.21 -5.97 7.88
CA GLU A 48 0.17 -5.86 7.43
C GLU A 48 1.07 -6.15 8.62
N TRP A 49 2.13 -6.93 8.40
CA TRP A 49 3.11 -7.23 9.42
C TRP A 49 4.52 -7.10 8.87
N SER A 50 5.43 -6.72 9.76
CA SER A 50 6.86 -6.68 9.54
C SER A 50 7.56 -7.21 10.78
N ILE A 51 8.51 -8.12 10.58
CA ILE A 51 9.34 -8.74 11.60
C ILE A 51 10.73 -8.14 11.45
N GLY A 52 11.19 -7.47 12.50
CA GLY A 52 12.50 -6.88 12.56
C GLY A 52 13.53 -7.80 13.23
N GLU A 53 14.72 -7.90 12.66
CA GLU A 53 15.92 -8.40 13.36
C GLU A 53 16.80 -7.23 13.76
N LEU A 54 17.31 -7.24 15.00
CA LEU A 54 18.26 -6.25 15.48
C LEU A 54 19.64 -6.60 14.92
N THR A 55 20.23 -5.70 14.13
CA THR A 55 21.56 -5.96 13.56
C THR A 55 22.52 -4.83 13.92
N ILE A 56 23.80 -5.17 14.03
CA ILE A 56 24.89 -4.19 14.13
C ILE A 56 25.21 -3.73 12.70
N VAL A 57 25.15 -2.42 12.46
CA VAL A 57 25.48 -1.83 11.15
C VAL A 57 26.98 -1.60 11.09
N ASP A 58 27.67 -2.32 10.21
CA ASP A 58 29.05 -2.04 9.82
C ASP A 58 29.03 -1.39 8.42
N PRO A 59 29.55 -0.16 8.25
CA PRO A 59 29.59 0.46 6.92
C PRO A 59 30.54 -0.31 6.00
N PHE A 60 30.08 -0.64 4.78
CA PHE A 60 30.91 -1.32 3.76
C PHE A 60 31.86 -0.36 3.02
N ALA A 61 32.47 0.59 3.75
CA ALA A 61 33.35 1.58 3.18
C ALA A 61 34.70 1.59 3.91
N ASN A 62 35.79 1.71 3.14
CA ASN A 62 37.11 1.97 3.72
C ASN A 62 37.05 3.27 4.53
N ALA A 63 37.75 3.33 5.67
CA ALA A 63 37.71 4.48 6.58
C ALA A 63 38.07 5.83 5.92
N ASP A 64 38.78 5.81 4.78
CA ASP A 64 39.20 6.98 4.00
C ASP A 64 38.30 7.27 2.77
N SER A 65 37.20 6.53 2.59
CA SER A 65 36.27 6.73 1.48
C SER A 65 35.27 7.84 1.78
N THR A 66 35.04 8.77 0.84
CA THR A 66 33.95 9.77 0.89
C THR A 66 32.57 9.16 0.66
N LEU A 67 32.52 7.89 0.23
CA LEU A 67 31.31 7.13 -0.01
C LEU A 67 31.11 6.11 1.12
N THR A 68 30.16 6.39 2.01
CA THR A 68 29.70 5.46 3.05
C THR A 68 28.47 4.71 2.54
N VAL A 69 28.59 3.39 2.38
CA VAL A 69 27.47 2.52 2.00
C VAL A 69 26.93 1.83 3.25
N MET A 70 25.67 2.08 3.57
CA MET A 70 24.97 1.45 4.69
C MET A 70 23.86 0.53 4.16
N ASN A 71 23.57 -0.53 4.91
CA ASN A 71 22.38 -1.34 4.69
C ASN A 71 21.14 -0.53 5.14
N GLY A 72 20.10 -0.46 4.32
CA GLY A 72 18.85 0.25 4.61
C GLY A 72 17.62 -0.66 4.66
N VAL A 73 16.51 -0.15 5.19
CA VAL A 73 15.20 -0.83 5.23
C VAL A 73 14.66 -1.04 3.80
N LEU A 74 13.82 -2.05 3.60
CA LEU A 74 12.94 -2.14 2.43
C LEU A 74 12.20 -0.81 2.28
N GLN A 75 12.62 0.01 1.32
CA GLN A 75 11.85 1.18 0.95
C GLN A 75 10.50 0.65 0.46
N PRO A 76 9.37 1.15 0.99
CA PRO A 76 8.08 0.86 0.37
C PRO A 76 8.24 1.18 -1.12
N CYS A 77 7.70 0.36 -2.01
CA CYS A 77 7.65 0.69 -3.42
C CYS A 77 6.73 1.91 -3.58
N THR A 78 7.21 3.11 -3.23
CA THR A 78 6.43 4.34 -3.14
C THR A 78 6.07 4.87 -4.52
N ASP A 79 6.81 4.46 -5.54
CA ASP A 79 6.58 4.88 -6.91
C ASP A 79 6.36 3.68 -7.80
N LYS A 80 5.10 3.28 -7.95
CA LYS A 80 4.70 2.61 -9.19
C LYS A 80 4.75 3.68 -10.29
N LEU A 81 5.93 3.84 -10.91
CA LEU A 81 6.11 4.63 -12.14
C LEU A 81 4.96 4.31 -13.09
N GLY A 82 4.12 5.31 -13.39
CA GLY A 82 2.97 5.18 -14.30
C GLY A 82 1.58 5.13 -13.64
N ARG A 83 1.46 5.12 -12.31
CA ARG A 83 0.15 5.28 -11.64
C ARG A 83 -0.17 6.74 -11.42
N THR A 84 -0.75 7.36 -12.43
CA THR A 84 -1.31 8.68 -12.28
C THR A 84 -2.80 8.57 -11.93
N PRO A 85 -3.37 9.57 -11.24
CA PRO A 85 -4.80 9.76 -11.14
C PRO A 85 -5.51 9.94 -12.52
N GLN A 86 -4.81 9.80 -13.64
CA GLN A 86 -5.36 9.91 -14.99
C GLN A 86 -5.12 8.64 -15.82
N MET A 87 -5.20 7.45 -15.20
CA MET A 87 -5.28 6.19 -15.93
C MET A 87 -6.64 6.02 -16.62
N LEU A 88 -6.69 5.22 -17.69
CA LEU A 88 -7.92 4.89 -18.44
C LEU A 88 -8.73 3.74 -17.81
N ILE A 89 -8.12 2.96 -16.92
CA ILE A 89 -8.71 1.77 -16.31
C ILE A 89 -8.69 1.89 -14.79
N PHE A 90 -9.62 1.23 -14.13
CA PHE A 90 -9.62 1.08 -12.68
C PHE A 90 -8.55 0.06 -12.28
N SER A 91 -7.59 0.49 -11.48
CA SER A 91 -6.57 -0.40 -10.92
C SER A 91 -7.18 -1.28 -9.81
N PRO A 92 -6.63 -2.47 -9.50
CA PRO A 92 -7.13 -3.31 -8.41
C PRO A 92 -7.16 -2.67 -7.01
N MET A 93 -6.50 -1.53 -6.82
CA MET A 93 -6.53 -0.74 -5.58
C MET A 93 -7.64 0.32 -5.57
N ASP A 94 -8.21 0.62 -6.74
CA ASP A 94 -9.18 1.70 -6.93
C ASP A 94 -10.60 1.24 -6.62
N TYR A 95 -10.80 -0.08 -6.50
CA TYR A 95 -12.10 -0.65 -6.22
C TYR A 95 -12.01 -1.91 -5.37
N LYS A 96 -13.12 -2.28 -4.74
CA LYS A 96 -13.28 -3.56 -4.07
C LYS A 96 -14.65 -4.13 -4.41
N LEU A 97 -14.67 -5.38 -4.84
CA LEU A 97 -15.89 -6.08 -5.24
C LEU A 97 -16.01 -7.35 -4.41
N PHE A 98 -17.04 -7.43 -3.57
CA PHE A 98 -17.24 -8.60 -2.71
C PHE A 98 -18.69 -8.72 -2.20
N PRO A 99 -19.10 -9.92 -1.75
CA PRO A 99 -18.43 -11.19 -2.03
C PRO A 99 -18.49 -11.50 -3.54
N ASN A 100 -17.45 -12.13 -4.06
CA ASN A 100 -17.43 -12.64 -5.44
C ASN A 100 -16.65 -13.97 -5.45
N PRO A 101 -17.31 -15.13 -5.62
CA PRO A 101 -18.72 -15.33 -6.00
C PRO A 101 -19.77 -14.84 -4.98
N THR A 102 -20.98 -14.54 -5.45
CA THR A 102 -22.12 -14.08 -4.63
C THR A 102 -23.33 -15.01 -4.74
N LYS A 103 -24.18 -15.04 -3.71
CA LYS A 103 -25.51 -15.68 -3.75
C LYS A 103 -26.62 -14.76 -4.31
N GLY A 104 -26.30 -13.50 -4.56
CA GLY A 104 -27.26 -12.52 -5.06
C GLY A 104 -26.91 -11.09 -4.69
N ARG A 105 -26.43 -10.87 -3.46
CA ARG A 105 -26.07 -9.53 -2.97
C ARG A 105 -24.57 -9.33 -2.97
N PHE A 106 -24.12 -8.22 -3.52
CA PHE A 106 -22.72 -7.85 -3.52
C PHE A 106 -22.58 -6.33 -3.47
N GLU A 107 -21.41 -5.85 -3.08
CA GLU A 107 -21.08 -4.45 -3.06
C GLU A 107 -19.83 -4.17 -3.91
N LEU A 108 -19.83 -2.98 -4.51
CA LEU A 108 -18.74 -2.44 -5.29
C LEU A 108 -18.37 -1.08 -4.71
N ASP A 109 -17.17 -1.03 -4.16
CA ASP A 109 -16.62 0.16 -3.53
C ASP A 109 -15.60 0.80 -4.45
N PHE A 110 -15.58 2.14 -4.50
CA PHE A 110 -14.59 2.90 -5.25
C PHE A 110 -13.75 3.78 -4.33
N PHE A 111 -12.42 3.67 -4.46
CA PHE A 111 -11.39 4.43 -3.71
C PHE A 111 -10.62 5.42 -4.60
N VAL A 112 -11.23 5.79 -5.72
CA VAL A 112 -10.66 6.71 -6.70
C VAL A 112 -10.67 8.14 -6.14
N ARG A 113 -9.60 8.90 -6.35
CA ARG A 113 -9.50 10.30 -5.85
C ARG A 113 -10.11 11.32 -6.80
N GLU A 114 -10.25 10.95 -8.07
CA GLU A 114 -10.77 11.81 -9.12
C GLU A 114 -12.26 12.06 -8.91
N THR A 115 -12.65 13.33 -8.87
CA THR A 115 -14.06 13.72 -8.86
C THR A 115 -14.62 13.72 -10.27
N GLY A 116 -15.92 13.48 -10.41
CA GLY A 116 -16.55 13.46 -11.71
C GLY A 116 -17.92 12.82 -11.73
N ARG A 117 -18.48 12.64 -12.92
CA ARG A 117 -19.71 11.88 -13.10
C ARG A 117 -19.40 10.39 -13.21
N MET A 118 -19.95 9.59 -12.31
CA MET A 118 -19.87 8.12 -12.37
C MET A 118 -21.14 7.56 -13.00
N GLU A 119 -20.96 6.64 -13.94
CA GLU A 119 -22.02 5.86 -14.57
C GLU A 119 -21.74 4.36 -14.35
N LEU A 120 -22.68 3.66 -13.74
CA LEU A 120 -22.62 2.23 -13.52
C LEU A 120 -23.71 1.53 -14.32
N GLN A 121 -23.38 0.43 -14.96
CA GLN A 121 -24.35 -0.42 -15.66
C GLN A 121 -24.14 -1.86 -15.25
N LEU A 122 -25.18 -2.48 -14.70
CA LEU A 122 -25.20 -3.89 -14.41
C LEU A 122 -25.76 -4.63 -15.61
N THR A 123 -25.03 -5.61 -16.11
CA THR A 123 -25.37 -6.39 -17.31
C THR A 123 -25.27 -7.88 -17.06
N ASP A 124 -26.10 -8.65 -17.76
CA ASP A 124 -25.95 -10.11 -17.82
C ASP A 124 -24.92 -10.54 -18.88
N LEU A 125 -24.68 -11.85 -19.00
CA LEU A 125 -23.75 -12.41 -20.00
C LEU A 125 -24.13 -12.10 -21.45
N SER A 126 -25.41 -11.83 -21.74
CA SER A 126 -25.88 -11.46 -23.07
C SER A 126 -25.68 -9.96 -23.39
N GLY A 127 -25.23 -9.18 -22.41
CA GLY A 127 -25.10 -7.73 -22.52
C GLY A 127 -26.42 -6.98 -22.26
N LYS A 128 -27.47 -7.67 -21.82
CA LYS A 128 -28.73 -7.01 -21.43
C LYS A 128 -28.47 -6.20 -20.17
N VAL A 129 -28.82 -4.92 -20.21
CA VAL A 129 -28.71 -4.04 -19.05
C VAL A 129 -29.85 -4.31 -18.09
N LEU A 130 -29.51 -4.70 -16.86
CA LEU A 130 -30.43 -4.97 -15.76
C LEU A 130 -30.69 -3.71 -14.93
N GLU A 131 -29.64 -2.92 -14.73
CA GLU A 131 -29.71 -1.70 -13.93
C GLU A 131 -28.71 -0.65 -14.46
N LYS A 132 -29.07 0.63 -14.36
CA LYS A 132 -28.18 1.77 -14.63
C LYS A 132 -28.23 2.74 -13.47
N ARG A 133 -27.07 3.24 -13.05
CA ARG A 133 -26.94 4.29 -12.03
C ARG A 133 -26.05 5.40 -12.56
N THR A 134 -26.37 6.63 -12.19
CA THR A 134 -25.57 7.80 -12.52
C THR A 134 -25.57 8.76 -11.34
N TYR A 135 -24.38 9.20 -10.93
CA TYR A 135 -24.23 10.11 -9.82
C TYR A 135 -22.94 10.93 -9.92
N GLU A 136 -22.89 12.01 -9.15
CA GLU A 136 -21.68 12.82 -8.97
C GLU A 136 -20.79 12.17 -7.89
N TYR A 137 -19.58 11.79 -8.28
CA TYR A 137 -18.59 11.15 -7.43
C TYR A 137 -17.61 12.18 -6.90
N LYS A 138 -17.46 12.24 -5.57
CA LYS A 138 -16.71 13.29 -4.86
C LYS A 138 -15.30 12.85 -4.43
N GLY A 139 -14.71 11.89 -5.14
CA GLY A 139 -13.29 11.57 -4.98
C GLY A 139 -12.92 10.71 -3.77
N CYS A 140 -13.86 10.00 -3.16
CA CYS A 140 -13.59 8.76 -2.40
C CYS A 140 -14.89 8.05 -1.97
N CYS A 141 -14.73 6.76 -1.66
CA CYS A 141 -15.43 6.07 -0.57
C CYS A 141 -16.92 5.88 -0.81
N ARG A 142 -17.31 5.76 -2.09
CA ARG A 142 -18.68 5.44 -2.47
C ARG A 142 -18.83 3.92 -2.50
N ILE A 143 -19.78 3.43 -1.71
CA ILE A 143 -20.20 2.03 -1.64
C ILE A 143 -21.50 1.91 -2.41
N GLU A 144 -21.54 1.00 -3.39
CA GLU A 144 -22.73 0.70 -4.18
C GLU A 144 -23.14 -0.75 -3.97
N HIS A 145 -24.35 -0.94 -3.43
CA HIS A 145 -24.90 -2.27 -3.21
C HIS A 145 -25.75 -2.70 -4.41
N PHE A 146 -25.58 -3.95 -4.84
CA PHE A 146 -26.33 -4.56 -5.93
C PHE A 146 -27.03 -5.82 -5.44
N ASP A 147 -28.25 -6.06 -5.94
CA ASP A 147 -29.03 -7.25 -5.63
C ASP A 147 -29.49 -7.93 -6.93
N ILE A 148 -28.84 -9.04 -7.27
CA ILE A 148 -29.18 -9.94 -8.37
C ILE A 148 -29.82 -11.23 -7.86
N THR A 149 -30.36 -11.26 -6.65
CA THR A 149 -30.97 -12.45 -6.04
C THR A 149 -32.10 -13.03 -6.91
N THR A 150 -32.88 -12.18 -7.55
CA THR A 150 -34.01 -12.58 -8.42
C THR A 150 -33.60 -13.06 -9.81
N HIS A 151 -32.34 -12.92 -10.19
CA HIS A 151 -31.85 -13.28 -11.53
C HIS A 151 -31.25 -14.70 -11.53
N PRO A 152 -31.14 -15.40 -12.68
CA PRO A 152 -30.56 -16.74 -12.73
C PRO A 152 -29.09 -16.77 -12.28
N ASP A 153 -28.59 -17.96 -11.92
CA ASP A 153 -27.15 -18.13 -11.68
C ASP A 153 -26.36 -17.93 -12.97
N GLY A 154 -25.15 -17.39 -12.84
CA GLY A 154 -24.32 -17.09 -14.00
C GLY A 154 -23.36 -15.93 -13.81
N MET A 155 -22.85 -15.46 -14.94
CA MET A 155 -21.92 -14.32 -14.99
C MET A 155 -22.67 -13.02 -15.26
N TYR A 156 -22.29 -12.01 -14.50
CA TYR A 156 -22.77 -10.63 -14.62
C TYR A 156 -21.57 -9.69 -14.69
N PHE A 157 -21.79 -8.49 -15.24
CA PHE A 157 -20.76 -7.46 -15.30
C PHE A 157 -21.30 -6.13 -14.79
N VAL A 158 -20.57 -5.50 -13.88
CA VAL A 158 -20.76 -4.09 -13.54
C VAL A 158 -19.78 -3.27 -14.37
N ILE A 159 -20.29 -2.52 -15.32
CA ILE A 159 -19.51 -1.62 -16.17
C ILE A 159 -19.51 -0.25 -15.50
N ALA A 160 -18.35 0.23 -15.08
CA ALA A 160 -18.17 1.54 -14.49
C ALA A 160 -17.47 2.48 -15.46
N THR A 161 -18.02 3.69 -15.60
CA THR A 161 -17.45 4.78 -16.38
C THR A 161 -17.37 6.04 -15.54
N LEU A 162 -16.17 6.56 -15.30
CA LEU A 162 -15.95 7.81 -14.58
C LEU A 162 -15.49 8.89 -15.57
N TYR A 163 -16.30 9.93 -15.71
CA TYR A 163 -16.00 11.14 -16.45
C TYR A 163 -15.43 12.18 -15.49
N PRO A 164 -14.11 12.43 -15.47
CA PRO A 164 -13.51 13.35 -14.51
C PRO A 164 -13.91 14.80 -14.78
N ASP A 165 -14.07 15.60 -13.71
CA ASP A 165 -14.32 17.05 -13.83
C ASP A 165 -13.09 17.78 -14.37
N GLY A 166 -11.91 17.33 -13.96
CA GLY A 166 -10.62 17.88 -14.35
C GLY A 166 -10.09 17.31 -15.67
N LYS A 167 -9.37 18.15 -16.42
CA LYS A 167 -8.61 17.74 -17.61
C LYS A 167 -7.19 17.37 -17.22
N ARG A 168 -6.58 16.43 -17.95
CA ARG A 168 -5.20 16.02 -17.71
C ARG A 168 -4.24 17.20 -17.98
N PRO A 169 -3.33 17.53 -17.05
CA PRO A 169 -2.31 18.54 -17.27
C PRO A 169 -1.37 18.13 -18.41
N GLY A 170 -1.08 19.06 -19.32
CA GLY A 170 -0.17 18.85 -20.45
C GLY A 170 -0.89 18.80 -21.80
N ASP A 171 -1.94 17.99 -21.93
CA ASP A 171 -2.66 17.80 -23.20
C ASP A 171 -4.13 18.27 -23.17
N ASN A 172 -4.64 18.68 -22.00
CA ASN A 172 -5.97 19.24 -21.82
C ASN A 172 -7.10 18.29 -22.29
N GLN A 173 -6.85 16.98 -22.26
CA GLN A 173 -7.85 15.96 -22.61
C GLN A 173 -8.59 15.47 -21.36
N GLN A 174 -9.86 15.11 -21.54
CA GLN A 174 -10.62 14.39 -20.52
C GLN A 174 -10.30 12.90 -20.61
N VAL A 175 -9.73 12.34 -19.54
CA VAL A 175 -9.39 10.92 -19.49
C VAL A 175 -10.52 10.17 -18.82
N VAL A 176 -11.45 9.66 -19.63
CA VAL A 176 -12.57 8.86 -19.13
C VAL A 176 -12.05 7.49 -18.71
N ARG A 177 -12.35 7.11 -17.46
CA ARG A 177 -12.05 5.77 -16.96
C ARG A 177 -13.17 4.83 -17.27
N HIS A 178 -12.85 3.66 -17.80
CA HIS A 178 -13.84 2.66 -18.15
C HIS A 178 -13.35 1.25 -17.82
N SER A 179 -14.11 0.48 -17.04
CA SER A 179 -13.78 -0.91 -16.75
C SER A 179 -15.03 -1.74 -16.44
N GLY A 180 -14.97 -3.03 -16.79
CA GLY A 180 -16.00 -4.01 -16.44
C GLY A 180 -15.53 -4.91 -15.31
N PHE A 181 -16.34 -5.02 -14.25
CA PHE A 181 -16.09 -5.88 -13.11
C PHE A 181 -16.96 -7.13 -13.22
N LYS A 182 -16.32 -8.29 -13.33
CA LYS A 182 -16.99 -9.57 -13.43
C LYS A 182 -17.50 -10.03 -12.08
N VAL A 183 -18.80 -10.35 -12.01
CA VAL A 183 -19.48 -10.91 -10.84
C VAL A 183 -19.97 -12.30 -11.19
N PHE A 184 -19.68 -13.28 -10.34
CA PHE A 184 -20.18 -14.64 -10.51
C PHE A 184 -21.27 -14.92 -9.47
N LYS A 185 -22.47 -15.24 -9.93
CA LYS A 185 -23.59 -15.64 -9.07
C LYS A 185 -23.69 -17.16 -9.02
N THR A 186 -23.75 -17.70 -7.80
CA THR A 186 -24.07 -19.09 -7.54
C THR A 186 -25.18 -19.20 -6.50
N SER A 187 -26.22 -19.97 -6.79
CA SER A 187 -27.06 -20.55 -5.76
C SER A 187 -26.17 -21.53 -5.01
N GLY A 188 -25.97 -21.32 -3.72
CA GLY A 188 -25.12 -22.19 -2.93
C GLY A 188 -25.59 -23.63 -3.10
N GLY A 189 -24.75 -24.49 -3.67
CA GLY A 189 -24.91 -25.93 -3.53
C GLY A 189 -24.88 -26.29 -2.05
N GLN A 190 -25.74 -27.24 -1.67
CA GLN A 190 -25.68 -27.91 -0.37
C GLN A 190 -24.27 -28.37 -0.04
#